data_AF-A0A2W7ALK7-F1
#
_entry.id   AF-A0A2W7ALK7-F1
#
_cell.length_a   1.000
_cell.length_b   1.000
_cell.length_c   1.000
_cell.angle_alpha   90.00
_cell.angle_beta   90.00
_cell.angle_gamma   90.00
#
_symmetry.space_group_name_H-M   'P 1'
#
loop_
_entity.id
_entity.type
_entity.pdbx_description
1 polymer ?
#
loop_
_entity_poly.entity_id
_entity_poly.type
_entity_poly.pdbx_seq_one_letter_code
_entity_poly.pdbx_strand_id
1 'polypeptide(L)'
;MTMKMHRQKTGFRYAIAISMISALTVPAWGAYIPLSPVWATPVVAQMGSIGFTPPPPPPDRDAPGNRGGGAGRGCGVGKQFITALVPEYKQTLGQAEMTKVWGTTIAERPTLWFDVPYEKGAIAAMEFVLQDNSSPAKEIYRSAIASPTTPGIISIHLPTSVPPLETGKLYKWFFKTRLQCGSGVSAAKPQLQKEELYGWIQRVSPSANLTSQLKQATPQQQATLYAQNGIWFDALTTVAEQHLANPQDSHLIEEWSNLLQAVGLEKLAAKPLVQCCQPKF
;
A
#
# COMPACT_ATOMS: atom_id res chain seq x y z
N MET A 1 -45.52 -17.44 -98.76
CA MET A 1 -46.67 -17.29 -99.67
C MET A 1 -47.45 -18.59 -99.57
N THR A 2 -48.72 -18.69 -99.15
CA THR A 2 -49.81 -17.72 -99.17
C THR A 2 -50.91 -18.26 -98.23
N MET A 3 -51.52 -17.38 -97.41
CA MET A 3 -52.97 -17.22 -97.11
C MET A 3 -53.85 -18.45 -96.76
N LYS A 4 -54.92 -18.39 -95.95
CA LYS A 4 -55.55 -17.41 -95.04
C LYS A 4 -56.77 -18.16 -94.43
N MET A 5 -57.07 -17.86 -93.16
CA MET A 5 -58.40 -17.67 -92.54
C MET A 5 -59.61 -18.58 -92.88
N HIS A 6 -60.19 -19.22 -91.84
CA HIS A 6 -61.57 -19.00 -91.35
C HIS A 6 -61.78 -19.68 -89.98
N ARG A 7 -62.13 -18.95 -88.89
CA ARG A 7 -63.48 -18.79 -88.27
C ARG A 7 -64.18 -20.15 -88.03
N GLN A 8 -64.66 -20.53 -86.84
CA GLN A 8 -65.66 -19.83 -86.03
C GLN A 8 -65.93 -20.52 -84.65
N LYS A 9 -66.03 -19.68 -83.60
CA LYS A 9 -66.82 -19.69 -82.34
C LYS A 9 -67.34 -21.01 -81.73
N THR A 10 -67.11 -21.16 -80.42
CA THR A 10 -68.12 -20.98 -79.34
C THR A 10 -67.42 -20.85 -77.99
N GLY A 11 -67.87 -19.91 -77.15
CA GLY A 11 -67.27 -19.64 -75.85
C GLY A 11 -68.01 -20.31 -74.69
N PHE A 12 -67.33 -20.41 -73.56
CA PHE A 12 -67.94 -20.25 -72.24
C PHE A 12 -66.87 -19.71 -71.29
N ARG A 13 -67.25 -18.77 -70.43
CA ARG A 13 -66.36 -17.98 -69.59
C ARG A 13 -66.24 -18.62 -68.20
N TYR A 14 -65.08 -18.36 -67.60
CA TYR A 14 -64.80 -18.04 -66.20
C TYR A 14 -63.93 -18.99 -65.37
N ALA A 15 -62.87 -18.33 -64.88
CA ALA A 15 -62.30 -18.37 -63.54
C ALA A 15 -61.51 -19.63 -63.15
N ILE A 16 -60.20 -19.55 -63.39
CA ILE A 16 -59.19 -20.37 -62.71
C ILE A 16 -58.84 -19.65 -61.40
N ALA A 17 -59.28 -20.22 -60.28
CA ALA A 17 -58.77 -19.89 -58.95
C ALA A 17 -57.78 -20.99 -58.54
N ILE A 18 -56.52 -20.59 -58.35
CA ILE A 18 -55.38 -21.44 -58.03
C ILE A 18 -55.25 -21.56 -56.50
N SER A 19 -55.02 -22.79 -56.02
CA SER A 19 -54.31 -23.12 -54.77
C SER A 19 -55.02 -22.77 -53.45
N MET A 20 -54.87 -23.47 -52.32
CA MET A 20 -53.85 -24.38 -51.85
C MET A 20 -54.48 -25.41 -50.88
N ILE A 21 -53.83 -26.57 -50.79
CA ILE A 21 -54.07 -27.62 -49.79
C ILE A 21 -53.64 -27.08 -48.41
N SER A 22 -54.59 -26.93 -47.50
CA SER A 22 -54.33 -26.59 -46.10
C SER A 22 -53.82 -27.83 -45.35
N ALA A 23 -52.49 -27.94 -45.21
CA ALA A 23 -51.86 -28.81 -44.23
C ALA A 23 -52.04 -28.19 -42.84
N LEU A 24 -52.70 -28.91 -41.93
CA LEU A 24 -52.82 -28.56 -40.51
C LEU A 24 -51.43 -28.59 -39.87
N THR A 25 -50.83 -27.42 -39.68
CA THR A 25 -49.65 -27.26 -38.83
C THR A 25 -50.12 -27.10 -37.38
N VAL A 26 -49.67 -28.02 -36.53
CA VAL A 26 -49.81 -27.90 -35.07
C VAL A 26 -48.96 -26.71 -34.63
N PRO A 27 -49.50 -25.70 -33.92
CA PRO A 27 -48.68 -24.63 -33.38
C PRO A 27 -47.82 -25.21 -32.26
N ALA A 28 -46.53 -25.43 -32.54
CA ALA A 28 -45.54 -25.65 -31.52
C ALA A 28 -45.43 -24.36 -30.69
N TRP A 29 -46.05 -24.34 -29.52
CA TRP A 29 -45.83 -23.31 -28.52
C TRP A 29 -44.41 -23.51 -27.99
N GLY A 30 -43.44 -22.89 -28.67
CA GLY A 30 -42.10 -22.74 -28.13
C GLY A 30 -42.20 -21.95 -26.84
N ALA A 31 -41.96 -22.61 -25.71
CA ALA A 31 -41.80 -21.96 -24.44
C ALA A 31 -40.59 -21.02 -24.54
N TYR A 32 -40.84 -19.73 -24.75
CA TYR A 32 -39.85 -18.69 -24.56
C TYR A 32 -39.51 -18.67 -23.07
N ILE A 33 -38.42 -19.33 -22.69
CA ILE A 33 -37.79 -19.12 -21.39
C ILE A 33 -37.03 -17.79 -21.53
N PRO A 34 -37.47 -16.68 -20.91
CA PRO A 34 -36.65 -15.48 -20.88
C PRO A 34 -35.35 -15.85 -20.16
N LEU A 35 -34.23 -15.76 -20.87
CA LEU A 35 -32.91 -15.74 -20.26
C LEU A 35 -32.91 -14.57 -19.28
N SER A 36 -33.14 -14.87 -18.01
CA SER A 36 -33.01 -13.88 -16.95
C SER A 36 -31.57 -13.37 -17.03
N PRO A 37 -31.34 -12.05 -17.13
CA PRO A 37 -29.98 -11.53 -17.05
C PRO A 37 -29.43 -12.00 -15.71
N VAL A 38 -28.41 -12.86 -15.76
CA VAL A 38 -27.64 -13.22 -14.58
C VAL A 38 -26.91 -11.95 -14.20
N TRP A 39 -27.52 -11.17 -13.31
CA TRP A 39 -26.82 -10.12 -12.60
C TRP A 39 -25.70 -10.85 -11.86
N ALA A 40 -24.47 -10.72 -12.34
CA ALA A 40 -23.30 -11.15 -11.59
C ALA A 40 -23.34 -10.36 -10.29
N THR A 41 -23.80 -10.99 -9.22
CA THR A 41 -23.69 -10.41 -7.89
C THR A 41 -22.19 -10.16 -7.67
N PRO A 42 -21.75 -8.92 -7.43
CA PRO A 42 -20.36 -8.70 -7.09
C PRO A 42 -20.08 -9.60 -5.89
N VAL A 43 -19.06 -10.46 -6.03
CA VAL A 43 -18.53 -11.20 -4.89
C VAL A 43 -18.09 -10.13 -3.91
N VAL A 44 -18.88 -9.94 -2.84
CA VAL A 44 -18.44 -9.19 -1.68
C VAL A 44 -17.30 -10.02 -1.12
N ALA A 45 -16.07 -9.69 -1.50
CA ALA A 45 -14.88 -10.26 -0.90
C ALA A 45 -15.01 -9.96 0.59
N GLN A 46 -15.22 -11.01 1.37
CA GLN A 46 -15.36 -10.91 2.82
C GLN A 46 -14.06 -10.28 3.33
N MET A 47 -14.15 -9.02 3.78
CA MET A 47 -13.03 -8.22 4.26
C MET A 47 -12.53 -8.87 5.56
N GLY A 48 -11.63 -9.83 5.43
CA GLY A 48 -10.88 -10.34 6.57
C GLY A 48 -9.93 -9.25 7.08
N SER A 49 -9.59 -9.30 8.37
CA SER A 49 -8.57 -8.46 8.98
C SER A 49 -7.28 -8.50 8.14
N ILE A 50 -6.68 -7.33 7.89
CA ILE A 50 -5.42 -7.23 7.15
C ILE A 50 -4.32 -8.08 7.83
N GLY A 51 -3.87 -9.13 7.15
CA GLY A 51 -2.79 -9.99 7.59
C GLY A 51 -1.50 -9.69 6.84
N PHE A 52 -0.40 -9.43 7.57
CA PHE A 52 0.92 -9.24 6.98
C PHE A 52 1.65 -10.58 6.87
N THR A 53 2.01 -10.97 5.64
CA THR A 53 2.85 -12.13 5.37
C THR A 53 4.29 -11.65 5.16
N PRO A 54 5.19 -11.77 6.14
CA PRO A 54 6.55 -11.27 5.99
C PRO A 54 7.30 -11.99 4.86
N PRO A 55 8.01 -11.27 3.98
CA PRO A 55 8.90 -11.90 3.02
C PRO A 55 10.15 -12.44 3.74
N PRO A 56 10.83 -13.45 3.16
CA PRO A 56 12.11 -13.90 3.72
C PRO A 56 13.08 -12.71 3.76
N PRO A 57 13.77 -12.47 4.90
CA PRO A 57 14.73 -11.39 4.98
C PRO A 57 15.86 -11.64 3.96
N PRO A 58 16.46 -10.58 3.38
CA PRO A 58 17.57 -10.74 2.45
C PRO A 58 18.73 -11.52 3.10
N PRO A 59 19.38 -12.45 2.38
CA PRO A 59 20.59 -13.09 2.86
C PRO A 59 21.69 -12.04 3.12
N ASP A 60 22.59 -12.32 4.07
CA ASP A 60 23.82 -11.57 4.30
C ASP A 60 23.68 -10.08 4.61
N ARG A 61 22.88 -9.76 5.64
CA ARG A 61 23.09 -8.51 6.37
C ARG A 61 23.98 -8.80 7.56
N ASP A 62 25.27 -8.53 7.47
CA ASP A 62 26.19 -8.65 8.63
C ASP A 62 26.02 -7.51 9.66
N ALA A 63 25.05 -6.63 9.44
CA ALA A 63 24.73 -5.53 10.34
C ALA A 63 23.33 -5.68 10.97
N PRO A 64 23.18 -5.40 12.28
CA PRO A 64 21.87 -5.22 12.91
C PRO A 64 21.19 -3.95 12.37
N GLY A 65 19.89 -3.79 12.63
CA GLY A 65 19.15 -2.53 12.48
C GLY A 65 18.76 -1.94 13.82
N ASN A 66 18.28 -0.70 13.81
CA ASN A 66 17.72 -0.04 14.98
C ASN A 66 16.39 0.63 14.64
N ARG A 67 15.28 0.05 15.12
CA ARG A 67 13.95 0.60 14.94
C ARG A 67 13.57 1.59 16.03
N GLY A 68 14.30 1.65 17.13
CA GLY A 68 13.97 2.42 18.33
C GLY A 68 13.84 1.51 19.56
N GLY A 69 13.78 2.10 20.76
CA GLY A 69 13.59 1.36 22.02
C GLY A 69 14.80 0.59 22.57
N GLY A 70 15.93 0.52 21.84
CA GLY A 70 17.17 -0.13 22.29
C GLY A 70 18.24 0.86 22.77
N ALA A 71 18.74 0.66 24.01
CA ALA A 71 19.95 1.24 24.64
C ALA A 71 20.16 2.78 24.63
N GLY A 72 19.28 3.55 24.01
CA GLY A 72 19.34 5.01 24.00
C GLY A 72 19.06 5.63 25.37
N ARG A 73 19.51 6.86 25.57
CA ARG A 73 18.99 7.75 26.62
C ARG A 73 18.02 8.67 25.88
N GLY A 74 16.73 8.46 26.06
CA GLY A 74 15.71 9.31 25.45
C GLY A 74 15.54 10.61 26.23
N CYS A 75 14.76 11.55 25.70
CA CYS A 75 14.35 12.73 26.48
C CYS A 75 13.05 12.48 27.26
N GLY A 76 12.92 13.15 28.42
CA GLY A 76 11.64 13.28 29.12
C GLY A 76 11.31 12.18 30.14
N VAL A 77 10.10 12.25 30.68
CA VAL A 77 9.57 11.30 31.67
C VAL A 77 9.12 10.03 30.96
N GLY A 78 9.56 8.86 31.43
CA GLY A 78 9.09 7.56 30.93
C GLY A 78 9.92 6.92 29.81
N LYS A 79 11.13 7.39 29.50
CA LYS A 79 12.03 6.79 28.48
C LYS A 79 11.32 6.64 27.11
N GLN A 80 10.73 7.73 26.62
CA GLN A 80 10.21 7.78 25.26
C GLN A 80 11.38 7.75 24.28
N PHE A 81 11.17 7.18 23.09
CA PHE A 81 12.15 7.11 22.00
C PHE A 81 11.42 7.25 20.68
N ILE A 82 12.05 7.86 19.67
CA ILE A 82 11.57 7.73 18.30
C ILE A 82 11.50 6.25 17.91
N THR A 83 10.49 5.88 17.12
CA THR A 83 10.31 4.51 16.63
C THR A 83 9.98 4.50 15.14
N ALA A 84 10.64 3.67 14.34
CA ALA A 84 10.29 3.49 12.93
C ALA A 84 9.19 2.45 12.79
N LEU A 85 8.17 2.71 11.98
CA LEU A 85 7.09 1.76 11.71
C LEU A 85 7.52 0.78 10.61
N VAL A 86 8.48 -0.09 10.96
CA VAL A 86 9.10 -1.07 10.05
C VAL A 86 9.13 -2.44 10.76
N PRO A 87 9.00 -3.57 10.05
CA PRO A 87 9.14 -4.89 10.65
C PRO A 87 10.53 -5.12 11.25
N GLU A 88 10.57 -5.86 12.35
CA GLU A 88 11.78 -6.40 12.96
C GLU A 88 11.82 -7.92 12.82
N TYR A 89 12.94 -8.44 12.35
CA TYR A 89 13.21 -9.87 12.24
C TYR A 89 14.38 -10.24 13.14
N LYS A 90 14.21 -11.27 13.98
CA LYS A 90 15.31 -11.84 14.75
C LYS A 90 15.97 -12.93 13.92
N GLN A 91 17.28 -12.82 13.76
CA GLN A 91 18.08 -13.82 13.07
C GLN A 91 19.23 -14.25 13.97
N THR A 92 19.35 -15.55 14.20
CA THR A 92 20.47 -16.14 14.93
C THR A 92 21.58 -16.47 13.93
N LEU A 93 22.75 -15.82 14.08
CA LEU A 93 23.97 -16.16 13.34
C LEU A 93 24.99 -16.74 14.32
N GLY A 94 25.17 -18.06 14.28
CA GLY A 94 26.00 -18.76 15.27
C GLY A 94 25.41 -18.61 16.68
N GLN A 95 26.17 -17.96 17.58
CA GLN A 95 25.76 -17.69 18.98
C GLN A 95 25.21 -16.28 19.19
N ALA A 96 25.24 -15.42 18.17
CA ALA A 96 24.76 -14.04 18.27
C ALA A 96 23.35 -13.90 17.69
N GLU A 97 22.46 -13.23 18.43
CA GLU A 97 21.18 -12.76 17.91
C GLU A 97 21.36 -11.38 17.27
N MET A 98 20.89 -11.23 16.04
CA MET A 98 20.85 -9.94 15.35
C MET A 98 19.40 -9.56 15.03
N THR A 99 19.04 -8.32 15.36
CA THR A 99 17.79 -7.71 14.93
C THR A 99 17.95 -7.09 13.54
N LYS A 100 17.09 -7.45 12.59
CA LYS A 100 17.02 -6.85 11.26
C LYS A 100 15.78 -5.97 11.17
N VAL A 101 15.99 -4.69 10.87
CA VAL A 101 14.91 -3.74 10.55
C VAL A 101 14.84 -3.60 9.02
N TRP A 102 13.75 -4.07 8.39
CA TRP A 102 13.62 -4.06 6.93
C TRP A 102 12.19 -4.26 6.44
N GLY A 103 11.92 -3.77 5.23
CA GLY A 103 10.69 -4.05 4.51
C GLY A 103 10.87 -3.86 3.00
N THR A 104 9.84 -4.24 2.24
CA THR A 104 9.81 -4.08 0.78
C THR A 104 8.77 -3.06 0.34
N THR A 105 8.98 -2.51 -0.86
CA THR A 105 8.07 -1.58 -1.51
C THR A 105 7.99 -1.86 -3.00
N ILE A 106 6.89 -1.49 -3.68
CA ILE A 106 6.87 -1.43 -5.15
C ILE A 106 7.00 -0.01 -5.69
N ALA A 107 6.74 0.99 -4.84
CA ALA A 107 6.85 2.40 -5.16
C ALA A 107 8.27 2.79 -5.59
N GLU A 108 8.34 3.62 -6.62
CA GLU A 108 9.60 4.22 -7.10
C GLU A 108 10.24 5.14 -6.07
N ARG A 109 9.39 5.82 -5.30
CA ARG A 109 9.74 6.78 -4.26
C ARG A 109 8.82 6.52 -3.07
N PRO A 110 9.22 5.61 -2.16
CA PRO A 110 8.36 5.15 -1.09
C PRO A 110 8.14 6.22 -0.01
N THR A 111 7.14 5.98 0.83
CA THR A 111 6.89 6.72 2.06
C THR A 111 7.32 5.87 3.25
N LEU A 112 8.06 6.48 4.18
CA LEU A 112 8.49 5.86 5.44
C LEU A 112 7.79 6.54 6.62
N TRP A 113 7.49 5.77 7.66
CA TRP A 113 6.69 6.23 8.79
C TRP A 113 7.44 6.10 10.11
N PHE A 114 7.34 7.12 10.96
CA PHE A 114 8.08 7.23 12.21
C PHE A 114 7.18 7.82 13.32
N ASP A 115 7.20 7.22 14.50
CA ASP A 115 6.68 7.83 15.73
C ASP A 115 7.71 8.81 16.30
N VAL A 116 7.27 10.05 16.52
CA VAL A 116 8.03 11.11 17.16
C VAL A 116 7.27 11.51 18.44
N PRO A 117 7.63 10.95 19.60
CA PRO A 117 6.89 11.15 20.86
C PRO A 117 7.27 12.45 21.58
N TYR A 118 7.78 13.45 20.85
CA TYR A 118 8.38 14.64 21.45
C TYR A 118 7.62 15.90 21.05
N GLU A 119 7.45 16.79 22.03
CA GLU A 119 6.95 18.13 21.79
C GLU A 119 7.90 18.92 20.89
N LYS A 120 7.35 19.78 20.03
CA LYS A 120 8.12 20.59 19.08
C LYS A 120 9.28 21.35 19.73
N GLY A 121 9.05 21.90 20.94
CA GLY A 121 10.07 22.65 21.69
C GLY A 121 11.26 21.81 22.16
N ALA A 122 11.10 20.49 22.30
CA ALA A 122 12.19 19.58 22.66
C ALA A 122 13.05 19.17 21.45
N ILE A 123 12.58 19.41 20.22
CA ILE A 123 13.24 18.95 19.00
C ILE A 123 14.11 20.09 18.44
N ALA A 124 15.44 19.95 18.52
CA ALA A 124 16.38 20.90 17.91
C ALA A 124 16.49 20.69 16.38
N ALA A 125 16.53 19.43 15.94
CA ALA A 125 16.63 19.09 14.53
C ALA A 125 16.15 17.66 14.29
N MET A 126 15.63 17.41 13.09
CA MET A 126 15.39 16.07 12.56
C MET A 126 15.94 15.98 11.15
N GLU A 127 16.47 14.81 10.78
CA GLU A 127 17.08 14.57 9.48
C GLU A 127 16.74 13.16 9.00
N PHE A 128 16.45 13.05 7.71
CA PHE A 128 16.33 11.78 7.01
C PHE A 128 17.47 11.63 6.01
N VAL A 129 18.07 10.45 5.96
CA VAL A 129 19.14 10.11 5.00
C VAL A 129 18.81 8.78 4.34
N LEU A 130 18.94 8.71 3.02
CA LEU A 130 18.92 7.47 2.26
C LEU A 130 20.28 7.26 1.57
N GLN A 131 20.83 6.06 1.71
CA GLN A 131 22.07 5.63 1.09
C GLN A 131 21.84 4.34 0.31
N ASP A 132 22.67 4.09 -0.69
CA ASP A 132 22.78 2.74 -1.22
C ASP A 132 23.46 1.80 -0.22
N ASN A 133 23.37 0.50 -0.47
CA ASN A 133 24.00 -0.52 0.36
C ASN A 133 25.37 -0.95 -0.21
N SER A 134 26.09 -0.06 -0.90
CA SER A 134 27.44 -0.33 -1.42
C SER A 134 28.52 -0.09 -0.35
N SER A 135 29.76 -0.51 -0.63
CA SER A 135 30.91 -0.24 0.23
C SER A 135 32.04 0.38 -0.61
N PRO A 136 32.35 1.68 -0.44
CA PRO A 136 31.75 2.64 0.50
C PRO A 136 30.33 3.06 0.08
N ALA A 137 29.44 3.26 1.06
CA ALA A 137 28.05 3.65 0.80
C ALA A 137 27.94 5.04 0.17
N LYS A 138 27.11 5.17 -0.86
CA LYS A 138 26.80 6.44 -1.52
C LYS A 138 25.52 7.04 -0.96
N GLU A 139 25.57 8.30 -0.57
CA GLU A 139 24.38 9.07 -0.22
C GLU A 139 23.54 9.38 -1.46
N ILE A 140 22.26 9.06 -1.39
CA ILE A 140 21.27 9.28 -2.45
C ILE A 140 20.42 10.49 -2.12
N TYR A 141 20.06 10.63 -0.85
CA TYR A 141 19.18 11.68 -0.39
C TYR A 141 19.48 12.04 1.06
N ARG A 142 19.39 13.32 1.39
CA ARG A 142 19.45 13.86 2.74
C ARG A 142 18.53 15.06 2.81
N SER A 143 17.73 15.14 3.88
CA SER A 143 16.93 16.34 4.12
C SER A 143 16.65 16.57 5.59
N ALA A 144 16.59 17.86 5.94
CA ALA A 144 16.06 18.32 7.21
C ALA A 144 14.54 18.16 7.23
N ILE A 145 14.04 17.51 8.27
CA ILE A 145 12.61 17.25 8.47
C ILE A 145 12.06 18.27 9.46
N ALA A 146 10.97 18.95 9.10
CA ALA A 146 10.32 19.88 10.02
C ALA A 146 9.74 19.13 11.22
N SER A 147 9.85 19.69 12.41
CA SER A 147 9.25 19.10 13.62
C SER A 147 7.71 19.09 13.52
N PRO A 148 7.05 18.00 13.95
CA PRO A 148 5.59 17.98 14.02
C PRO A 148 5.08 19.02 15.01
N THR A 149 3.85 19.48 14.82
CA THR A 149 3.20 20.44 15.74
C THR A 149 2.79 19.79 17.05
N THR A 150 2.52 18.49 17.03
CA THR A 150 2.16 17.66 18.19
C THR A 150 2.90 16.32 18.13
N PRO A 151 3.17 15.65 19.26
CA PRO A 151 3.75 14.32 19.26
C PRO A 151 2.87 13.32 18.50
N GLY A 152 3.47 12.46 17.69
CA GLY A 152 2.71 11.46 16.93
C GLY A 152 3.48 10.82 15.79
N ILE A 153 2.75 10.11 14.93
CA ILE A 153 3.27 9.36 13.80
C ILE A 153 3.33 10.27 12.58
N ILE A 154 4.51 10.40 12.00
CA ILE A 154 4.80 11.24 10.83
C ILE A 154 5.19 10.38 9.63
N SER A 155 4.95 10.91 8.44
CA SER A 155 5.40 10.32 7.17
C SER A 155 6.54 11.12 6.56
N ILE A 156 7.48 10.44 5.91
CA ILE A 156 8.52 11.03 5.07
C ILE A 156 8.41 10.39 3.69
N HIS A 157 7.97 11.17 2.71
CA HIS A 157 7.89 10.76 1.31
C HIS A 157 9.19 11.13 0.58
N LEU A 158 9.72 10.22 -0.22
CA LEU A 158 10.86 10.55 -1.09
C LEU A 158 10.42 11.51 -2.21
N PRO A 159 11.01 12.72 -2.31
CA PRO A 159 10.58 13.68 -3.31
C PRO A 159 10.95 13.25 -4.72
N THR A 160 10.28 13.83 -5.72
CA THR A 160 10.52 13.56 -7.15
C THR A 160 11.92 13.92 -7.63
N SER A 161 12.64 14.77 -6.89
CA SER A 161 14.06 15.08 -7.13
C SER A 161 14.99 13.90 -6.88
N VAL A 162 14.57 12.90 -6.10
CA VAL A 162 15.33 11.67 -5.89
C VAL A 162 15.07 10.71 -7.07
N PRO A 163 16.11 10.14 -7.70
CA PRO A 163 15.94 9.11 -8.71
C PRO A 163 15.08 7.95 -8.18
N PRO A 164 14.24 7.32 -9.02
CA PRO A 164 13.52 6.11 -8.62
C PRO A 164 14.45 5.07 -8.00
N LEU A 165 14.03 4.45 -6.90
CA LEU A 165 14.75 3.31 -6.35
C LEU A 165 14.78 2.19 -7.38
N GLU A 166 15.95 1.57 -7.54
CA GLU A 166 16.15 0.47 -8.47
C GLU A 166 15.50 -0.80 -7.92
N THR A 167 14.77 -1.52 -8.76
CA THR A 167 14.19 -2.81 -8.40
C THR A 167 15.27 -3.82 -8.06
N GLY A 168 15.08 -4.57 -6.97
CA GLY A 168 16.03 -5.56 -6.47
C GLY A 168 17.16 -4.95 -5.63
N LYS A 169 17.36 -3.63 -5.66
CA LYS A 169 18.45 -2.98 -4.91
C LYS A 169 18.03 -2.65 -3.49
N LEU A 170 18.93 -2.96 -2.56
CA LEU A 170 18.76 -2.67 -1.15
C LEU A 170 19.32 -1.28 -0.84
N TYR A 171 18.56 -0.49 -0.09
CA TYR A 171 18.94 0.84 0.36
C TYR A 171 18.88 0.92 1.88
N LYS A 172 19.77 1.72 2.47
CA LYS A 172 19.83 1.95 3.92
C LYS A 172 19.29 3.33 4.22
N TRP A 173 18.29 3.41 5.10
CA TRP A 173 17.74 4.66 5.57
C TRP A 173 18.20 4.95 7.00
N PHE A 174 18.29 6.24 7.33
CA PHE A 174 18.52 6.74 8.67
C PHE A 174 17.50 7.82 8.99
N PHE A 175 16.97 7.80 10.21
CA PHE A 175 16.20 8.90 10.77
C PHE A 175 16.87 9.36 12.05
N LYS A 176 17.29 10.62 12.08
CA LYS A 176 18.15 11.18 13.14
C LYS A 176 17.43 12.34 13.79
N THR A 177 17.46 12.39 15.12
CA THR A 177 16.94 13.53 15.87
C THR A 177 18.00 14.09 16.82
N ARG A 178 17.96 15.41 17.01
CA ARG A 178 18.70 16.10 18.06
C ARG A 178 17.68 16.73 18.99
N LEU A 179 17.76 16.39 20.26
CA LEU A 179 16.77 16.75 21.25
C LEU A 179 17.41 17.62 22.33
N GLN A 180 16.70 18.65 22.76
CA GLN A 180 17.06 19.49 23.90
C GLN A 180 16.45 18.89 25.16
N CYS A 181 17.16 17.97 25.83
CA CYS A 181 16.68 17.48 27.12
C CYS A 181 17.11 18.47 28.22
N GLY A 182 16.13 19.11 28.88
CA GLY A 182 16.37 19.97 30.03
C GLY A 182 16.07 19.24 31.35
N SER A 183 17.09 18.94 32.14
CA SER A 183 16.90 18.59 33.56
C SER A 183 17.00 19.88 34.40
N GLY A 184 15.87 20.54 34.62
CA GLY A 184 15.73 21.57 35.66
C GLY A 184 16.35 22.96 35.39
N VAL A 185 15.95 23.91 36.23
CA VAL A 185 16.11 25.38 36.17
C VAL A 185 17.57 25.87 36.30
N SER A 186 18.60 25.03 36.10
CA SER A 186 20.00 25.43 36.36
C SER A 186 21.07 24.92 35.40
N ALA A 187 20.73 24.37 34.23
CA ALA A 187 21.73 24.08 33.22
C ALA A 187 21.91 25.27 32.26
N ALA A 188 22.99 26.04 32.42
CA ALA A 188 23.34 27.16 31.55
C ALA A 188 23.57 26.76 30.06
N LYS A 189 23.54 25.47 29.73
CA LYS A 189 23.49 24.92 28.36
C LYS A 189 22.63 23.65 28.33
N PRO A 190 21.56 23.58 27.53
CA PRO A 190 20.79 22.34 27.36
C PRO A 190 21.68 21.27 26.71
N GLN A 191 21.72 20.07 27.29
CA GLN A 191 22.47 18.95 26.73
C GLN A 191 21.69 18.40 25.53
N LEU A 192 22.31 18.43 24.35
CA LEU A 192 21.72 17.84 23.15
C LEU A 192 21.89 16.32 23.18
N GLN A 193 20.79 15.59 23.26
CA GLN A 193 20.77 14.14 23.05
C GLN A 193 20.53 13.81 21.57
N LYS A 194 21.11 12.71 21.11
CA LYS A 194 20.97 12.25 19.73
C LYS A 194 20.29 10.89 19.74
N GLU A 195 19.25 10.76 18.93
CA GLU A 195 18.67 9.46 18.60
C GLU A 195 18.86 9.21 17.11
N GLU A 196 19.13 7.95 16.76
CA GLU A 196 19.32 7.53 15.39
C GLU A 196 18.67 6.17 15.19
N LEU A 197 17.69 6.15 14.30
CA LEU A 197 17.09 4.94 13.76
C LEU A 197 17.74 4.64 12.43
N TYR A 198 17.84 3.35 12.11
CA TYR A 198 18.27 2.92 10.79
C TYR A 198 17.75 1.54 10.46
N GLY A 199 17.47 1.37 9.18
CA GLY A 199 16.95 0.15 8.63
C GLY A 199 17.17 0.11 7.12
N TRP A 200 16.55 -0.87 6.48
CA TRP A 200 16.70 -1.07 5.05
C TRP A 200 15.36 -1.10 4.36
N ILE A 201 15.36 -0.72 3.09
CA ILE A 201 14.23 -0.77 2.19
C ILE A 201 14.69 -1.36 0.86
N GLN A 202 13.85 -2.21 0.26
CA GLN A 202 14.12 -2.79 -1.05
C GLN A 202 12.91 -2.58 -1.95
N ARG A 203 13.13 -2.02 -3.14
CA ARG A 203 12.08 -2.00 -4.16
C ARG A 203 12.02 -3.37 -4.83
N VAL A 204 10.84 -3.97 -4.93
CA VAL A 204 10.61 -5.27 -5.55
C VAL A 204 9.71 -5.14 -6.77
N SER A 205 9.83 -6.07 -7.72
CA SER A 205 8.89 -6.14 -8.83
C SER A 205 7.66 -6.94 -8.38
N PRO A 206 6.43 -6.38 -8.46
CA PRO A 206 5.25 -7.19 -8.25
C PRO A 206 5.13 -8.26 -9.34
N SER A 207 4.47 -9.38 -9.02
CA SER A 207 4.12 -10.38 -10.02
C SER A 207 3.10 -9.83 -11.02
N ALA A 208 2.99 -10.43 -12.20
CA ALA A 208 1.97 -10.04 -13.19
C ALA A 208 0.55 -10.18 -12.62
N ASN A 209 0.30 -11.23 -11.83
CA ASN A 209 -0.98 -11.44 -11.16
C ASN A 209 -1.26 -10.32 -10.14
N LEU A 210 -0.31 -10.03 -9.25
CA LEU A 210 -0.46 -8.96 -8.25
C LEU A 210 -0.69 -7.60 -8.92
N THR A 211 0.06 -7.30 -9.99
CA THR A 211 -0.11 -6.08 -10.77
C THR A 211 -1.52 -5.96 -11.36
N SER A 212 -2.09 -7.07 -11.85
CA SER A 212 -3.46 -7.11 -12.38
C SER A 212 -4.48 -6.85 -11.28
N GLN A 213 -4.33 -7.52 -10.13
CA GLN A 213 -5.22 -7.38 -8.98
C GLN A 213 -5.21 -5.94 -8.43
N LEU A 214 -4.04 -5.33 -8.28
CA LEU A 214 -3.89 -3.96 -7.77
C LEU A 214 -4.59 -2.91 -8.64
N LYS A 215 -4.66 -3.10 -9.96
CA LYS A 215 -5.33 -2.17 -10.89
C LYS A 215 -6.85 -2.13 -10.72
N GLN A 216 -7.45 -3.21 -10.24
CA GLN A 216 -8.90 -3.35 -10.06
C GLN A 216 -9.32 -3.18 -8.59
N ALA A 217 -8.37 -3.21 -7.68
CA ALA A 217 -8.59 -3.15 -6.25
C ALA A 217 -8.93 -1.72 -5.78
N THR A 218 -9.88 -1.64 -4.86
CA THR A 218 -10.07 -0.46 -4.00
C THR A 218 -8.82 -0.22 -3.14
N PRO A 219 -8.59 0.99 -2.60
CA PRO A 219 -7.43 1.25 -1.74
C PRO A 219 -7.31 0.28 -0.57
N GLN A 220 -8.42 -0.07 0.08
CA GLN A 220 -8.46 -1.07 1.14
C GLN A 220 -8.01 -2.46 0.67
N GLN A 221 -8.49 -2.91 -0.50
CA GLN A 221 -8.06 -4.16 -1.11
C GLN A 221 -6.58 -4.11 -1.51
N GLN A 222 -6.08 -2.96 -1.98
CA GLN A 222 -4.66 -2.77 -2.29
C GLN A 222 -3.80 -2.95 -1.04
N ALA A 223 -4.17 -2.33 0.09
CA ALA A 223 -3.46 -2.52 1.36
C ALA A 223 -3.38 -4.01 1.75
N THR A 224 -4.48 -4.74 1.63
CA THR A 224 -4.53 -6.18 1.89
C THR A 224 -3.62 -6.96 0.94
N LEU A 225 -3.67 -6.68 -0.36
CA LEU A 225 -2.82 -7.32 -1.36
C LEU A 225 -1.33 -7.06 -1.11
N TYR A 226 -0.97 -5.82 -0.77
CA TYR A 226 0.40 -5.47 -0.41
C TYR A 226 0.87 -6.25 0.82
N ALA A 227 0.07 -6.26 1.89
CA ALA A 227 0.42 -6.92 3.15
C ALA A 227 0.60 -8.44 2.97
N GLN A 228 -0.31 -9.09 2.22
CA GLN A 228 -0.25 -10.53 1.95
C GLN A 228 0.93 -10.93 1.05
N ASN A 229 1.46 -9.99 0.27
CA ASN A 229 2.64 -10.19 -0.59
C ASN A 229 3.93 -9.63 0.03
N GLY A 230 3.93 -9.27 1.31
CA GLY A 230 5.13 -8.81 2.03
C GLY A 230 5.60 -7.39 1.69
N ILE A 231 4.75 -6.60 1.02
CA ILE A 231 5.04 -5.22 0.58
C ILE A 231 4.63 -4.25 1.68
N TRP A 232 5.46 -4.20 2.73
CA TRP A 232 5.16 -3.48 3.96
C TRP A 232 4.92 -1.98 3.78
N PHE A 233 5.80 -1.28 3.07
CA PHE A 233 5.74 0.19 3.02
C PHE A 233 4.49 0.68 2.28
N ASP A 234 4.11 0.01 1.20
CA ASP A 234 2.90 0.33 0.45
C ASP A 234 1.65 -0.03 1.26
N ALA A 235 1.59 -1.20 1.90
CA ALA A 235 0.48 -1.59 2.78
C ALA A 235 0.25 -0.55 3.89
N LEU A 236 1.31 -0.21 4.64
CA LEU A 236 1.24 0.73 5.74
C LEU A 236 0.81 2.13 5.28
N THR A 237 1.38 2.59 4.15
CA THR A 237 1.05 3.91 3.59
C THR A 237 -0.41 3.96 3.14
N THR A 238 -0.90 2.93 2.44
CA THR A 238 -2.29 2.88 1.97
C THR A 238 -3.29 2.89 3.13
N VAL A 239 -3.03 2.17 4.23
CA VAL A 239 -3.90 2.22 5.42
C VAL A 239 -3.80 3.58 6.12
N ALA A 240 -2.59 4.10 6.31
CA ALA A 240 -2.37 5.38 6.98
C ALA A 240 -3.04 6.56 6.26
N GLU A 241 -2.95 6.61 4.93
CA GLU A 241 -3.58 7.66 4.12
C GLU A 241 -5.11 7.60 4.19
N GLN A 242 -5.68 6.40 4.16
CA GLN A 242 -7.13 6.22 4.35
C GLN A 242 -7.55 6.65 5.75
N HIS A 243 -6.81 6.25 6.79
CA HIS A 243 -7.10 6.61 8.18
C HIS A 243 -6.99 8.14 8.39
N LEU A 244 -6.01 8.80 7.77
CA LEU A 244 -5.90 10.27 7.77
C LEU A 244 -7.10 10.95 7.08
N ALA A 245 -7.63 10.35 6.01
CA ALA A 245 -8.79 10.88 5.30
C ALA A 245 -10.10 10.66 6.07
N ASN A 246 -10.22 9.56 6.81
CA ASN A 246 -11.43 9.17 7.56
C ASN A 246 -11.08 8.73 9.00
N PRO A 247 -10.68 9.68 9.87
CA PRO A 247 -10.13 9.36 11.19
C PRO A 247 -11.12 8.79 12.21
N GLN A 248 -12.41 8.69 11.86
CA GLN A 248 -13.47 8.11 12.70
C GLN A 248 -14.01 6.79 12.16
N ASP A 249 -13.47 6.31 11.04
CA ASP A 249 -13.86 5.02 10.48
C ASP A 249 -13.26 3.91 11.34
N SER A 250 -14.14 3.19 12.06
CA SER A 250 -13.74 2.11 12.96
C SER A 250 -13.02 0.98 12.24
N HIS A 251 -13.35 0.74 10.96
CA HIS A 251 -12.70 -0.29 10.16
C HIS A 251 -11.24 0.08 9.86
N LEU A 252 -10.97 1.34 9.51
CA LEU A 252 -9.60 1.82 9.26
C LEU A 252 -8.76 1.88 10.54
N ILE A 253 -9.38 2.22 11.68
CA ILE A 253 -8.73 2.15 12.99
C ILE A 253 -8.32 0.70 13.30
N GLU A 254 -9.19 -0.26 13.03
CA GLU A 254 -8.92 -1.68 13.22
C GLU A 254 -7.82 -2.20 12.27
N GLU A 255 -7.89 -1.88 10.96
CA GLU A 255 -6.84 -2.25 10.00
C GLU A 255 -5.47 -1.67 10.38
N TRP A 256 -5.43 -0.41 10.80
CA TRP A 256 -4.21 0.23 11.30
C TRP A 256 -3.63 -0.51 12.50
N SER A 257 -4.48 -0.83 13.48
CA SER A 257 -4.10 -1.59 14.67
C SER A 257 -3.57 -2.99 14.32
N ASN A 258 -4.29 -3.72 13.46
CA ASN A 258 -3.94 -5.07 13.04
C ASN A 258 -2.59 -5.12 12.30
N LEU A 259 -2.36 -4.16 11.40
CA LEU A 259 -1.12 -4.10 10.64
C LEU A 259 0.09 -3.80 11.54
N LEU A 260 -0.06 -2.89 12.52
CA LEU A 260 0.99 -2.60 13.49
C LEU A 260 1.21 -3.76 14.46
N GLN A 261 0.15 -4.43 14.90
CA GLN A 261 0.25 -5.60 15.76
C GLN A 261 1.02 -6.75 15.09
N ALA A 262 0.84 -6.95 13.79
CA ALA A 262 1.54 -7.99 13.03
C ALA A 262 3.08 -7.85 13.07
N VAL A 263 3.60 -6.67 13.44
CA VAL A 263 5.04 -6.36 13.54
C VAL A 263 5.45 -5.89 14.95
N GLY A 264 4.61 -6.17 15.96
CA GLY A 264 4.87 -5.83 17.37
C GLY A 264 4.91 -4.34 17.66
N LEU A 265 4.06 -3.55 16.98
CA LEU A 265 3.90 -2.10 17.16
C LEU A 265 2.50 -1.71 17.65
N GLU A 266 1.75 -2.64 18.23
CA GLU A 266 0.37 -2.43 18.67
C GLU A 266 0.22 -1.23 19.63
N LYS A 267 1.25 -0.95 20.44
CA LYS A 267 1.26 0.21 21.36
C LYS A 267 1.29 1.56 20.65
N LEU A 268 1.66 1.59 19.37
CA LEU A 268 1.67 2.82 18.56
C LEU A 268 0.34 3.05 17.86
N ALA A 269 -0.56 2.06 17.79
CA ALA A 269 -1.81 2.17 17.03
C ALA A 269 -2.72 3.31 17.52
N ALA A 270 -2.69 3.63 18.81
CA ALA A 270 -3.47 4.71 19.41
C ALA A 270 -2.83 6.11 19.28
N LYS A 271 -1.60 6.21 18.74
CA LYS A 271 -0.95 7.50 18.56
C LYS A 271 -1.54 8.24 17.35
N PRO A 272 -1.63 9.58 17.41
CA PRO A 272 -2.17 10.35 16.32
C PRO A 272 -1.27 10.25 15.08
N LEU A 273 -1.88 10.10 13.90
CA LEU A 273 -1.20 10.37 12.64
C LEU A 273 -1.18 11.87 12.42
N VAL A 274 0.01 12.44 12.24
CA VAL A 274 0.23 13.87 12.13
C VAL A 274 0.58 14.21 10.69
N GLN A 275 -0.31 14.95 10.01
CA GLN A 275 0.03 15.56 8.72
C GLN A 275 1.06 16.68 8.96
N CYS A 276 2.31 16.40 8.68
CA CYS A 276 3.38 17.38 8.84
C CYS A 276 4.57 17.06 7.95
N CYS A 277 5.62 17.85 8.17
CA CYS A 277 6.99 17.38 8.04
C CYS A 277 7.47 17.12 6.61
N GLN A 278 6.98 17.90 5.65
CA GLN A 278 7.58 17.95 4.32
C GLN A 278 9.06 18.36 4.40
N PRO A 279 9.93 17.76 3.57
CA PRO A 279 11.34 18.16 3.47
C PRO A 279 11.46 19.67 3.23
N LYS A 280 12.32 20.36 3.99
CA LYS A 280 12.64 21.76 3.67
C LYS A 280 13.68 21.78 2.55
N PHE A 281 13.36 22.51 1.48
CA PHE A 281 14.25 22.79 0.35
C PHE A 281 15.15 23.99 0.65
#